data_AF-A0A421BN46-F1
#
_entry.id   AF-A0A421BN46-F1
#
_cell.length_a   1.000
_cell.length_b   1.000
_cell.length_c   1.000
_cell.angle_alpha   90.00
_cell.angle_beta   90.00
_cell.angle_gamma   90.00
#
_symmetry.space_group_name_H-M   'P 1'
#
loop_
_entity.id
_entity.type
_entity.pdbx_description
1 polymer ?
#
loop_
_entity_poly.entity_id
_entity_poly.type
_entity_poly.pdbx_seq_one_letter_code
_entity_poly.pdbx_strand_id
1 'polypeptide(L)'
;MASELSQTPVFTKGELLNGLQGMVRQHRWDDLRHLARDSLRKMEETGEMPDLQTALWLSESAEQSCVPVREMAVLASQLGPNVAARQAFREVHADELNSRTFVPMGCECHPWVILNRWGFRDSLEDLNPLCLGVHRMPGLVEILENRFAGYAHPASVGTRIHRASKEPMAVNDAQGITWNHHRGEAWCSDGFVRFYDEQQRLAANFYTASRKPGAVHVVSRWKPFRPETCGGYLERLLRVIAEAGAATPRLVVIDMEPDKFSPGLHRLSEEVTLVSRPYPEGYSWSAIKDYNSPAGVEWERSVIQDLLAAVA
;
A
#
# COMPACT_ATOMS: atom_id res chain seq x y z
N MET A 1 25.25 -32.03 9.75
CA MET A 1 24.55 -31.69 8.49
C MET A 1 24.94 -30.27 8.15
N ALA A 2 25.76 -30.10 7.13
CA ALA A 2 26.20 -28.79 6.67
C ALA A 2 25.00 -28.07 6.05
N SER A 3 24.74 -26.85 6.54
CA SER A 3 23.84 -25.88 5.93
C SER A 3 24.22 -25.70 4.47
N GLU A 4 23.37 -26.14 3.55
CA GLU A 4 23.39 -25.66 2.17
C GLU A 4 23.14 -24.15 2.21
N LEU A 5 24.23 -23.39 2.30
CA LEU A 5 24.22 -21.97 2.02
C LEU A 5 23.68 -21.82 0.60
N SER A 6 22.42 -21.42 0.54
CA SER A 6 21.74 -20.87 -0.63
C SER A 6 22.74 -20.08 -1.45
N GLN A 7 23.15 -20.63 -2.60
CA GLN A 7 23.91 -19.87 -3.57
C GLN A 7 22.97 -18.78 -4.08
N THR A 8 23.18 -17.55 -3.61
CA THR A 8 22.43 -16.39 -4.08
C THR A 8 22.62 -16.31 -5.59
N PRO A 9 21.54 -16.44 -6.39
CA PRO A 9 21.68 -16.45 -7.84
C PRO A 9 22.30 -15.14 -8.30
N VAL A 10 23.33 -15.23 -9.13
CA VAL A 10 23.86 -14.08 -9.86
C VAL A 10 22.87 -13.76 -10.98
N PHE A 11 21.89 -12.90 -10.69
CA PHE A 11 20.94 -12.46 -11.69
C PHE A 11 21.64 -11.59 -12.72
N THR A 12 21.49 -11.92 -14.00
CA THR A 12 21.67 -10.97 -15.10
C THR A 12 20.64 -9.83 -14.96
N LYS A 13 20.89 -8.65 -15.56
CA LYS A 13 20.02 -7.48 -15.41
C LYS A 13 18.54 -7.77 -15.73
N GLY A 14 18.29 -8.53 -16.80
CA GLY A 14 16.93 -8.92 -17.19
C GLY A 14 16.26 -9.92 -16.23
N GLU A 15 17.04 -10.81 -15.62
CA GLU A 15 16.52 -11.77 -14.65
C GLU A 15 16.13 -11.09 -13.33
N LEU A 16 16.86 -10.06 -12.90
CA LEU A 16 16.51 -9.30 -11.70
C LEU A 16 15.15 -8.62 -11.86
N LEU A 17 14.94 -7.89 -12.96
CA LEU A 17 13.67 -7.21 -13.22
C LEU A 17 12.50 -8.20 -13.27
N ASN A 18 12.67 -9.33 -13.98
CA ASN A 18 11.65 -10.37 -14.07
C ASN A 18 11.38 -11.02 -12.70
N GLY A 19 12.42 -11.24 -11.90
CA GLY A 19 12.32 -11.78 -10.54
C GLY A 19 11.51 -10.87 -9.63
N LEU A 20 11.85 -9.57 -9.58
CA LEU A 20 11.13 -8.56 -8.78
C LEU A 20 9.65 -8.50 -9.18
N GLN A 21 9.36 -8.37 -10.47
CA GLN A 21 7.98 -8.29 -10.96
C GLN A 21 7.20 -9.59 -10.72
N GLY A 22 7.84 -10.74 -10.89
CA GLY A 22 7.22 -12.05 -10.64
C GLY A 22 6.83 -12.23 -9.18
N MET A 23 7.73 -11.87 -8.25
CA MET A 23 7.45 -11.94 -6.81
C MET A 23 6.34 -10.99 -6.39
N VAL A 24 6.33 -9.74 -6.89
CA VAL A 24 5.22 -8.80 -6.66
C VAL A 24 3.90 -9.35 -7.19
N ARG A 25 3.87 -9.90 -8.41
CA ARG A 25 2.65 -10.50 -8.99
C ARG A 25 2.13 -11.68 -8.19
N GLN A 26 3.02 -12.42 -7.52
CA GLN A 26 2.69 -13.61 -6.74
C GLN A 26 2.54 -13.32 -5.24
N HIS A 27 2.66 -12.07 -4.80
CA HIS A 27 2.62 -11.67 -3.39
C HIS A 27 3.66 -12.41 -2.54
N ARG A 28 4.81 -12.75 -3.14
CA ARG A 28 5.96 -13.37 -2.46
C ARG A 28 6.79 -12.29 -1.79
N TRP A 29 6.21 -11.60 -0.81
CA TRP A 29 6.79 -10.37 -0.26
C TRP A 29 8.08 -10.59 0.52
N ASP A 30 8.20 -11.69 1.27
CA ASP A 30 9.44 -12.03 1.98
C ASP A 30 10.57 -12.34 1.00
N ASP A 31 10.29 -13.14 -0.04
CA ASP A 31 11.26 -13.41 -1.10
C ASP A 31 11.65 -12.13 -1.84
N LEU A 32 10.70 -11.23 -2.09
CA LEU A 32 10.95 -9.92 -2.69
C LEU A 32 11.91 -9.09 -1.82
N ARG A 33 11.68 -9.08 -0.50
CA ARG A 33 12.54 -8.40 0.47
C ARG A 33 13.95 -8.97 0.44
N HIS A 34 14.08 -10.29 0.46
CA HIS A 34 15.38 -10.96 0.41
C HIS A 34 16.12 -10.66 -0.89
N LEU A 35 15.46 -10.81 -2.04
CA LEU A 35 16.03 -10.49 -3.34
C LEU A 35 16.48 -9.02 -3.44
N ALA A 36 15.66 -8.10 -2.92
CA ALA A 36 15.99 -6.68 -2.94
C ALA A 36 17.23 -6.38 -2.08
N ARG A 37 17.30 -6.93 -0.86
CA ARG A 37 18.45 -6.75 0.05
C ARG A 37 19.74 -7.33 -0.51
N ASP A 38 19.68 -8.54 -1.05
CA ASP A 38 20.84 -9.19 -1.64
C ASP A 38 21.35 -8.41 -2.86
N SER A 39 20.44 -7.90 -3.68
CA SER A 39 20.78 -7.05 -4.83
C SER A 39 21.46 -5.74 -4.38
N LEU A 40 20.92 -5.08 -3.35
CA LEU A 40 21.47 -3.84 -2.80
C LEU A 40 22.88 -4.04 -2.20
N ARG A 41 23.08 -5.12 -1.44
CA ARG A 41 24.41 -5.48 -0.90
C ARG A 41 25.43 -5.72 -2.00
N LYS A 42 25.04 -6.48 -3.02
CA LYS A 42 25.92 -6.73 -4.17
C LYS A 42 26.30 -5.44 -4.87
N MET A 43 25.37 -4.50 -5.04
CA MET A 43 25.67 -3.19 -5.63
C MET A 43 26.65 -2.38 -4.78
N GLU A 44 26.53 -2.44 -3.45
CA GLU A 44 27.47 -1.81 -2.52
C GLU A 44 28.87 -2.44 -2.61
N GLU A 45 28.96 -3.77 -2.74
CA GLU A 45 30.22 -4.51 -2.84
C GLU A 45 30.94 -4.30 -4.19
N THR A 46 30.19 -4.30 -5.30
CA THR A 46 30.79 -4.25 -6.65
C THR A 46 30.80 -2.87 -7.28
N GLY A 47 29.97 -1.93 -6.79
CA GLY A 47 29.71 -0.65 -7.43
C GLY A 47 28.94 -0.76 -8.77
N GLU A 48 28.50 -1.96 -9.15
CA GLU A 48 27.78 -2.17 -10.41
C GLU A 48 26.31 -1.78 -10.27
N MET A 49 25.84 -0.96 -11.21
CA MET A 49 24.44 -0.54 -11.26
C MET A 49 23.64 -1.27 -12.34
N PRO A 50 22.40 -1.68 -12.04
CA PRO A 50 21.48 -2.12 -13.08
C PRO A 50 21.07 -0.93 -13.98
N ASP A 51 20.41 -1.21 -15.09
CA ASP A 51 19.82 -0.13 -15.91
C ASP A 51 18.75 0.64 -15.11
N LEU A 52 18.39 1.84 -15.58
CA LEU A 52 17.47 2.74 -14.87
C LEU A 52 16.11 2.10 -14.57
N GLN A 53 15.55 1.31 -15.49
CA GLN A 53 14.25 0.68 -15.29
C GLN A 53 14.32 -0.36 -14.18
N THR A 54 15.34 -1.21 -14.20
CA THR A 54 15.59 -2.20 -13.16
C THR A 54 15.90 -1.56 -11.81
N ALA A 55 16.69 -0.47 -11.80
CA ALA A 55 17.00 0.29 -10.59
C ALA A 55 15.74 0.89 -9.94
N LEU A 56 14.84 1.47 -10.74
CA LEU A 56 13.57 2.01 -10.26
C LEU A 56 12.69 0.89 -9.67
N TRP A 57 12.57 -0.25 -10.36
CA TRP A 57 11.82 -1.39 -9.85
C TRP A 57 12.40 -1.98 -8.57
N LEU A 58 13.74 -2.01 -8.44
CA LEU A 58 14.41 -2.43 -7.21
C LEU A 58 14.08 -1.47 -6.05
N SER A 59 14.08 -0.15 -6.29
CA SER A 59 13.70 0.84 -5.28
C SER A 59 12.26 0.67 -4.83
N GLU A 60 11.32 0.56 -5.77
CA GLU A 60 9.90 0.34 -5.45
C GLU A 60 9.71 -0.97 -4.68
N SER A 61 10.36 -2.05 -5.12
CA SER A 61 10.26 -3.36 -4.47
C SER A 61 10.81 -3.32 -3.05
N ALA A 62 11.94 -2.63 -2.84
CA ALA A 62 12.55 -2.45 -1.53
C ALA A 62 11.66 -1.61 -0.60
N GLU A 63 11.06 -0.54 -1.10
CA GLU A 63 10.11 0.31 -0.38
C GLU A 63 8.84 -0.48 0.01
N GLN A 64 8.23 -1.20 -0.91
CA GLN A 64 6.99 -1.95 -0.66
C GLN A 64 7.18 -3.21 0.20
N SER A 65 8.41 -3.72 0.30
CA SER A 65 8.77 -4.88 1.14
C SER A 65 9.49 -4.51 2.44
N CYS A 66 9.45 -3.23 2.82
CA CYS A 66 10.00 -2.73 4.09
C CYS A 66 11.50 -3.00 4.26
N VAL A 67 12.30 -2.83 3.20
CA VAL A 67 13.76 -2.84 3.32
C VAL A 67 14.22 -1.59 4.10
N PRO A 68 15.13 -1.73 5.09
CA PRO A 68 15.62 -0.60 5.87
C PRO A 68 16.27 0.48 5.00
N VAL A 69 15.99 1.75 5.31
CA VAL A 69 16.49 2.92 4.54
C VAL A 69 18.00 2.92 4.34
N ARG A 70 18.77 2.52 5.36
CA ARG A 70 20.24 2.44 5.30
C ARG A 70 20.75 1.51 4.21
N GLU A 71 20.03 0.42 3.93
CA GLU A 71 20.41 -0.56 2.91
C GLU A 71 20.07 -0.07 1.50
N MET A 72 19.24 0.98 1.39
CA MET A 72 18.86 1.59 0.12
C MET A 72 19.75 2.77 -0.28
N ALA A 73 20.68 3.21 0.58
CA ALA A 73 21.44 4.46 0.40
C ALA A 73 22.20 4.52 -0.93
N VAL A 74 22.90 3.44 -1.31
CA VAL A 74 23.63 3.33 -2.58
C VAL A 74 22.68 3.53 -3.76
N LEU A 75 21.58 2.77 -3.82
CA LEU A 75 20.60 2.88 -4.90
C LEU A 75 19.96 4.27 -4.96
N ALA A 76 19.61 4.85 -3.81
CA ALA A 76 18.96 6.15 -3.74
C ALA A 76 19.84 7.28 -4.28
N SER A 77 21.13 7.28 -3.95
CA SER A 77 22.09 8.26 -4.45
C SER A 77 22.21 8.26 -5.99
N GLN A 78 22.03 7.09 -6.60
CA GLN A 78 22.19 6.88 -8.04
C GLN A 78 20.91 7.16 -8.83
N LEU A 79 19.73 6.93 -8.23
CA LEU A 79 18.45 7.23 -8.85
C LEU A 79 18.13 8.74 -8.91
N GLY A 80 18.89 9.55 -8.17
CA GLY A 80 18.84 11.01 -8.25
C GLY A 80 18.24 11.68 -7.02
N PRO A 81 18.18 13.03 -7.02
CA PRO A 81 17.93 13.83 -5.84
C PRO A 81 16.55 13.59 -5.22
N ASN A 82 15.54 13.23 -6.01
CA ASN A 82 14.17 13.02 -5.52
C ASN A 82 14.05 11.73 -4.69
N VAL A 83 14.65 10.63 -5.16
CA VAL A 83 14.67 9.37 -4.41
C VAL A 83 15.53 9.54 -3.16
N ALA A 84 16.68 10.20 -3.28
CA ALA A 84 17.53 10.53 -2.14
C ALA A 84 16.81 11.40 -1.10
N ALA A 85 16.04 12.41 -1.53
CA ALA A 85 15.26 13.25 -0.61
C ALA A 85 14.19 12.45 0.14
N ARG A 86 13.51 11.52 -0.53
CA ARG A 86 12.56 10.60 0.12
C ARG A 86 13.25 9.69 1.13
N GLN A 87 14.41 9.13 0.82
CA GLN A 87 15.16 8.30 1.77
C GLN A 87 15.67 9.12 2.96
N ALA A 88 16.18 10.33 2.74
CA ALA A 88 16.60 11.22 3.82
C ALA A 88 15.44 11.55 4.77
N PHE A 89 14.24 11.78 4.22
CA PHE A 89 13.03 11.94 5.05
C PHE A 89 12.74 10.69 5.88
N ARG A 90 12.75 9.50 5.26
CA ARG A 90 12.53 8.22 5.96
C ARG A 90 13.52 8.01 7.11
N GLU A 91 14.79 8.35 6.90
CA GLU A 91 15.84 8.22 7.90
C GLU A 91 15.64 9.19 9.07
N VAL A 92 15.39 10.47 8.79
CA VAL A 92 15.19 11.51 9.81
C VAL A 92 13.95 11.26 10.65
N HIS A 93 12.87 10.75 10.04
CA HIS A 93 11.57 10.56 10.69
C HIS A 93 11.28 9.10 11.07
N ALA A 94 12.26 8.20 11.01
CA ALA A 94 12.05 6.75 11.18
C ALA A 94 11.27 6.40 12.47
N ASP A 95 11.66 6.99 13.60
CA ASP A 95 11.02 6.73 14.89
C ASP A 95 9.57 7.24 14.91
N GLU A 96 9.33 8.45 14.40
CA GLU A 96 8.00 9.05 14.34
C GLU A 96 7.06 8.24 13.43
N LEU A 97 7.54 7.88 12.23
CA LEU A 97 6.78 7.16 11.21
C LEU A 97 6.37 5.76 11.67
N ASN A 98 7.24 5.07 12.42
CA ASN A 98 6.99 3.71 12.91
C ASN A 98 6.41 3.66 14.33
N SER A 99 6.27 4.80 15.00
CA SER A 99 5.69 4.86 16.37
C SER A 99 4.19 4.55 16.42
N ARG A 100 3.49 4.63 15.29
CA ARG A 100 2.04 4.44 15.19
C ARG A 100 1.69 3.49 14.06
N THR A 101 0.63 2.73 14.25
CA THR A 101 0.09 1.86 13.20
C THR A 101 -0.93 2.62 12.35
N PHE A 102 -0.66 2.73 11.05
CA PHE A 102 -1.62 3.24 10.08
C PHE A 102 -2.28 2.08 9.35
N VAL A 103 -3.53 1.81 9.67
CA VAL A 103 -4.32 0.69 9.15
C VAL A 103 -5.06 1.12 7.88
N PRO A 104 -4.69 0.61 6.68
CA PRO A 104 -5.42 0.93 5.47
C PRO A 104 -6.85 0.42 5.52
N MET A 105 -7.79 1.31 5.20
CA MET A 105 -9.22 1.05 5.14
C MET A 105 -9.73 1.29 3.73
N GLY A 106 -9.43 0.36 2.83
CA GLY A 106 -10.08 0.20 1.54
C GLY A 106 -10.27 1.46 0.69
N CYS A 107 -11.22 1.38 -0.25
CA CYS A 107 -11.44 2.30 -1.36
C CYS A 107 -10.34 2.29 -2.42
N GLU A 108 -9.09 2.49 -2.05
CA GLU A 108 -7.92 2.36 -2.93
C GLU A 108 -6.71 1.91 -2.10
N CYS A 109 -5.70 1.34 -2.75
CA CYS A 109 -4.48 0.88 -2.06
C CYS A 109 -3.48 2.00 -1.71
N HIS A 110 -3.81 3.29 -1.92
CA HIS A 110 -2.91 4.42 -1.59
C HIS A 110 -2.39 4.39 -0.15
N PRO A 111 -3.22 4.14 0.90
CA PRO A 111 -2.73 4.17 2.27
C PRO A 111 -1.75 3.02 2.58
N TRP A 112 -1.72 1.99 1.74
CA TRP A 112 -0.65 1.00 1.77
C TRP A 112 0.58 1.51 1.01
N VAL A 113 0.42 1.77 -0.28
CA VAL A 113 1.53 2.02 -1.22
C VAL A 113 2.31 3.29 -0.90
N ILE A 114 1.60 4.42 -0.71
CA ILE A 114 2.25 5.72 -0.45
C ILE A 114 2.91 5.68 0.93
N LEU A 115 2.22 5.17 1.96
CA LEU A 115 2.79 5.14 3.31
C LEU A 115 4.03 4.23 3.41
N ASN A 116 4.05 3.07 2.73
CA ASN A 116 5.25 2.22 2.68
C ASN A 116 6.42 2.91 1.99
N ARG A 117 6.15 3.60 0.87
CA ARG A 117 7.16 4.37 0.14
C ARG A 117 7.84 5.43 0.99
N TRP A 118 7.10 5.99 1.95
CA TRP A 118 7.57 7.00 2.90
C TRP A 118 7.96 6.45 4.27
N GLY A 119 8.04 5.13 4.45
CA GLY A 119 8.66 4.50 5.63
C GLY A 119 7.78 4.39 6.87
N PHE A 120 6.45 4.44 6.74
CA PHE A 120 5.50 4.23 7.85
C PHE A 120 5.44 2.79 8.37
N ARG A 121 6.13 1.85 7.71
CA ARG A 121 6.12 0.43 8.07
C ARG A 121 7.52 -0.15 7.92
N ASP A 122 7.95 -0.90 8.93
CA ASP A 122 9.19 -1.67 8.98
C ASP A 122 8.99 -3.17 8.73
N SER A 123 7.73 -3.59 8.69
CA SER A 123 7.27 -4.97 8.51
C SER A 123 5.97 -5.03 7.70
N LEU A 124 5.64 -6.24 7.25
CA LEU A 124 4.43 -6.52 6.48
C LEU A 124 3.29 -7.09 7.33
N GLU A 125 3.43 -7.07 8.66
CA GLU A 125 2.44 -7.66 9.59
C GLU A 125 1.05 -7.02 9.44
N ASP A 126 1.01 -5.74 9.08
CA ASP A 126 -0.23 -4.98 8.91
C ASP A 126 -0.81 -5.08 7.48
N LEU A 127 -0.17 -5.86 6.58
CA LEU A 127 -0.73 -6.17 5.28
C LEU A 127 -2.05 -6.91 5.48
N ASN A 128 -3.13 -6.36 4.95
CA ASN A 128 -4.47 -6.88 5.10
C ASN A 128 -5.22 -6.86 3.74
N PRO A 129 -6.43 -7.43 3.62
CA PRO A 129 -7.10 -7.58 2.33
C PRO A 129 -7.41 -6.24 1.65
N LEU A 130 -7.59 -5.18 2.43
CA LEU A 130 -7.92 -3.84 1.92
C LEU A 130 -6.71 -3.12 1.33
N CYS A 131 -5.48 -3.61 1.57
CA CYS A 131 -4.26 -3.09 0.94
C CYS A 131 -4.14 -3.52 -0.53
N LEU A 132 -4.87 -4.55 -0.95
CA LEU A 132 -4.64 -5.27 -2.21
C LEU A 132 -5.85 -5.20 -3.18
N GLY A 133 -6.75 -4.25 -2.94
CA GLY A 133 -7.96 -4.06 -3.73
C GLY A 133 -8.53 -2.66 -3.65
N VAL A 134 -9.54 -2.43 -4.48
CA VAL A 134 -10.34 -1.23 -4.60
C VAL A 134 -11.77 -1.58 -4.19
N HIS A 135 -12.36 -0.82 -3.28
CA HIS A 135 -13.68 -1.11 -2.69
C HIS A 135 -14.61 0.08 -2.82
N ARG A 136 -15.80 -0.11 -3.37
CA ARG A 136 -16.78 0.97 -3.42
C ARG A 136 -17.64 0.99 -2.16
N MET A 137 -18.10 2.18 -1.79
CA MET A 137 -19.23 2.31 -0.86
C MET A 137 -20.54 1.97 -1.57
N PRO A 138 -21.53 1.37 -0.89
CA PRO A 138 -21.53 0.98 0.52
C PRO A 138 -20.81 -0.33 0.83
N GLY A 139 -20.40 -1.11 -0.18
CA GLY A 139 -19.85 -2.45 -0.02
C GLY A 139 -18.69 -2.56 0.97
N LEU A 140 -17.76 -1.60 1.00
CA LEU A 140 -16.67 -1.58 1.99
C LEU A 140 -17.17 -1.65 3.44
N VAL A 141 -18.20 -0.87 3.78
CA VAL A 141 -18.74 -0.83 5.14
C VAL A 141 -19.41 -2.17 5.46
N GLU A 142 -20.17 -2.74 4.53
CA GLU A 142 -20.83 -4.04 4.70
C GLU A 142 -19.83 -5.17 4.92
N ILE A 143 -18.70 -5.15 4.21
CA ILE A 143 -17.60 -6.13 4.37
C ILE A 143 -17.03 -6.04 5.79
N LEU A 144 -16.80 -4.82 6.28
CA LEU A 144 -16.23 -4.59 7.61
C LEU A 144 -17.21 -4.95 8.73
N GLU A 145 -18.48 -4.58 8.60
CA GLU A 145 -19.54 -4.92 9.55
C GLU A 145 -19.75 -6.44 9.65
N ASN A 146 -19.66 -7.15 8.52
CA ASN A 146 -19.73 -8.62 8.49
C ASN A 146 -18.39 -9.29 8.82
N ARG A 147 -17.40 -8.52 9.26
CA ARG A 147 -16.08 -9.01 9.65
C ARG A 147 -15.36 -9.84 8.59
N PHE A 148 -15.40 -9.39 7.34
CA PHE A 148 -14.94 -10.11 6.15
C PHE A 148 -15.66 -11.44 5.87
N ALA A 149 -16.72 -11.80 6.61
CA ALA A 149 -17.53 -12.97 6.29
C ALA A 149 -18.15 -12.80 4.89
N GLY A 150 -17.90 -13.77 4.02
CA GLY A 150 -18.37 -13.74 2.63
C GLY A 150 -17.63 -12.76 1.71
N TYR A 151 -16.61 -12.04 2.17
CA TYR A 151 -15.86 -11.04 1.40
C TYR A 151 -15.32 -11.56 0.06
N ALA A 152 -14.82 -12.80 0.07
CA ALA A 152 -14.34 -13.50 -1.12
C ALA A 152 -15.09 -14.84 -1.29
N HIS A 153 -16.42 -14.84 -1.09
CA HIS A 153 -17.21 -16.07 -1.20
C HIS A 153 -17.13 -16.64 -2.63
N PRO A 154 -16.92 -17.96 -2.83
CA PRO A 154 -16.67 -18.50 -4.16
C PRO A 154 -17.75 -18.22 -5.21
N ALA A 155 -19.01 -18.20 -4.79
CA ALA A 155 -20.13 -17.89 -5.69
C ALA A 155 -20.23 -16.41 -6.11
N SER A 156 -19.47 -15.51 -5.49
CA SER A 156 -19.54 -14.06 -5.70
C SER A 156 -18.35 -13.49 -6.48
N VAL A 157 -17.30 -14.30 -6.68
CA VAL A 157 -16.06 -13.87 -7.32
C VAL A 157 -16.08 -14.27 -8.79
N GLY A 158 -15.89 -13.27 -9.65
CA GLY A 158 -15.72 -13.44 -11.09
C GLY A 158 -14.37 -12.92 -11.56
N THR A 159 -14.19 -12.88 -12.88
CA THR A 159 -13.01 -12.30 -13.52
C THR A 159 -13.36 -11.14 -14.43
N ARG A 160 -12.49 -10.14 -14.49
CA ARG A 160 -12.49 -9.07 -15.50
C ARG A 160 -11.09 -8.91 -16.07
N ILE A 161 -10.96 -8.56 -17.35
CA ILE A 161 -9.65 -8.28 -17.94
C ILE A 161 -9.13 -6.93 -17.45
N HIS A 162 -7.96 -6.94 -16.82
CA HIS A 162 -7.30 -5.73 -16.37
C HIS A 162 -6.76 -4.93 -17.57
N ARG A 163 -7.19 -3.66 -17.71
CA ARG A 163 -6.93 -2.86 -18.91
C ARG A 163 -5.45 -2.72 -19.25
N ALA A 164 -4.60 -2.51 -18.24
CA ALA A 164 -3.18 -2.21 -18.45
C ALA A 164 -2.34 -3.47 -18.69
N SER A 165 -2.51 -4.53 -17.89
CA SER A 165 -1.71 -5.76 -18.04
C SER A 165 -2.31 -6.79 -18.99
N LYS A 166 -3.58 -6.64 -19.39
CA LYS A 166 -4.35 -7.60 -20.21
C LYS A 166 -4.56 -8.97 -19.56
N GLU A 167 -4.20 -9.11 -18.30
CA GLU A 167 -4.39 -10.33 -17.52
C GLU A 167 -5.81 -10.40 -16.92
N PRO A 168 -6.37 -11.60 -16.67
CA PRO A 168 -7.57 -11.74 -15.87
C PRO A 168 -7.31 -11.23 -14.45
N MET A 169 -8.33 -10.66 -13.81
CA MET A 169 -8.25 -10.08 -12.48
C MET A 169 -9.52 -10.43 -11.72
N ALA A 170 -9.37 -10.83 -10.45
CA ALA A 170 -10.50 -11.17 -9.60
C ALA A 170 -11.36 -9.93 -9.30
N VAL A 171 -12.68 -10.10 -9.33
CA VAL A 171 -13.67 -9.03 -9.06
C VAL A 171 -14.91 -9.57 -8.36
N ASN A 172 -15.58 -8.73 -7.60
CA ASN A 172 -16.95 -8.95 -7.12
C ASN A 172 -17.73 -7.68 -7.44
N ASP A 173 -18.39 -7.67 -8.61
CA ASP A 173 -19.08 -6.47 -9.09
C ASP A 173 -20.31 -6.14 -8.25
N ALA A 174 -20.96 -7.13 -7.63
CA ALA A 174 -22.14 -6.92 -6.79
C ALA A 174 -21.80 -6.11 -5.53
N GLN A 175 -20.65 -6.38 -4.90
CA GLN A 175 -20.15 -5.61 -3.76
C GLN A 175 -19.22 -4.45 -4.17
N GLY A 176 -19.01 -4.23 -5.47
CA GLY A 176 -18.15 -3.16 -5.98
C GLY A 176 -16.68 -3.33 -5.61
N ILE A 177 -16.17 -4.56 -5.61
CA ILE A 177 -14.79 -4.90 -5.26
C ILE A 177 -13.99 -5.21 -6.52
N THR A 178 -12.79 -4.66 -6.61
CA THR A 178 -11.79 -5.03 -7.62
C THR A 178 -10.47 -5.35 -6.93
N TRP A 179 -10.02 -6.60 -7.01
CA TRP A 179 -8.75 -7.03 -6.45
C TRP A 179 -7.62 -6.82 -7.46
N ASN A 180 -7.29 -5.55 -7.73
CA ASN A 180 -6.33 -5.14 -8.77
C ASN A 180 -4.90 -5.70 -8.62
N HIS A 181 -4.53 -6.16 -7.43
CA HIS A 181 -3.26 -6.84 -7.17
C HIS A 181 -3.32 -8.37 -7.38
N HIS A 182 -4.51 -8.94 -7.56
CA HIS A 182 -4.73 -10.38 -7.75
C HIS A 182 -5.09 -10.64 -9.22
N ARG A 183 -4.07 -10.61 -10.07
CA ARG A 183 -4.20 -10.69 -11.54
C ARG A 183 -3.30 -11.76 -12.14
N GLY A 184 -3.73 -12.33 -13.25
CA GLY A 184 -3.07 -13.43 -13.94
C GLY A 184 -3.57 -14.79 -13.48
N GLU A 185 -3.13 -15.83 -14.19
CA GLU A 185 -3.56 -17.21 -13.98
C GLU A 185 -3.36 -17.65 -12.53
N ALA A 186 -2.22 -17.32 -11.92
CA ALA A 186 -1.90 -17.70 -10.54
C ALA A 186 -2.97 -17.33 -9.49
N TRP A 187 -3.82 -16.34 -9.75
CA TRP A 187 -4.90 -15.92 -8.85
C TRP A 187 -6.30 -16.29 -9.34
N CYS A 188 -6.48 -16.45 -10.65
CA CYS A 188 -7.79 -16.62 -11.28
C CYS A 188 -8.02 -18.05 -11.81
N SER A 189 -7.00 -18.92 -11.80
CA SER A 189 -7.13 -20.34 -12.16
C SER A 189 -7.68 -21.17 -11.00
N ASP A 190 -7.97 -22.45 -11.27
CA ASP A 190 -8.26 -23.47 -10.26
C ASP A 190 -9.38 -23.09 -9.29
N GLY A 191 -10.39 -22.37 -9.81
CA GLY A 191 -11.51 -21.91 -9.00
C GLY A 191 -11.13 -20.90 -7.91
N PHE A 192 -10.03 -20.14 -8.09
CA PHE A 192 -9.55 -19.10 -7.19
C PHE A 192 -9.06 -19.57 -5.81
N VAL A 193 -8.68 -20.84 -5.66
CA VAL A 193 -8.23 -21.43 -4.38
C VAL A 193 -7.16 -20.56 -3.68
N ARG A 194 -6.07 -20.25 -4.39
CA ARG A 194 -4.99 -19.40 -3.85
C ARG A 194 -5.48 -18.02 -3.40
N PHE A 195 -6.37 -17.41 -4.18
CA PHE A 195 -6.94 -16.11 -3.86
C PHE A 195 -7.76 -16.16 -2.57
N TYR A 196 -8.60 -17.19 -2.39
CA TYR A 196 -9.39 -17.37 -1.17
C TYR A 196 -8.51 -17.60 0.07
N ASP A 197 -7.51 -18.47 -0.05
CA ASP A 197 -6.58 -18.76 1.04
C ASP A 197 -5.88 -17.47 1.51
N GLU A 198 -5.44 -16.64 0.56
CA GLU A 198 -4.79 -15.37 0.86
C GLU A 198 -5.75 -14.37 1.53
N GLN A 199 -6.98 -14.22 1.03
CA GLN A 199 -7.95 -13.31 1.66
C GLN A 199 -8.29 -13.72 3.09
N GLN A 200 -8.46 -15.03 3.34
CA GLN A 200 -8.74 -15.55 4.69
C GLN A 200 -7.57 -15.31 5.64
N ARG A 201 -6.34 -15.58 5.18
CA ARG A 201 -5.12 -15.34 5.95
C ARG A 201 -4.97 -13.87 6.33
N LEU A 202 -5.17 -12.97 5.38
CA LEU A 202 -4.96 -11.54 5.57
C LEU A 202 -6.05 -10.88 6.44
N ALA A 203 -7.29 -11.39 6.46
CA ALA A 203 -8.39 -10.77 7.20
C ALA A 203 -8.08 -10.61 8.70
N ALA A 204 -7.38 -11.58 9.30
CA ALA A 204 -6.96 -11.50 10.70
C ALA A 204 -5.99 -10.32 10.97
N ASN A 205 -5.17 -9.95 9.99
CA ASN A 205 -4.18 -8.87 10.13
C ASN A 205 -4.85 -7.51 10.28
N PHE A 206 -6.01 -7.27 9.65
CA PHE A 206 -6.79 -6.04 9.88
C PHE A 206 -7.11 -5.86 11.36
N TYR A 207 -7.68 -6.89 11.99
CA TYR A 207 -8.04 -6.83 13.41
C TYR A 207 -6.83 -6.74 14.34
N THR A 208 -5.75 -7.44 14.00
CA THR A 208 -4.51 -7.35 14.76
C THR A 208 -3.94 -5.94 14.71
N ALA A 209 -3.89 -5.33 13.52
CA ALA A 209 -3.43 -3.95 13.34
C ALA A 209 -4.34 -2.94 14.05
N SER A 210 -5.66 -3.09 13.96
CA SER A 210 -6.63 -2.20 14.64
C SER A 210 -6.51 -2.20 16.17
N ARG A 211 -6.06 -3.30 16.78
CA ARG A 211 -5.84 -3.41 18.23
C ARG A 211 -4.52 -2.81 18.72
N LYS A 212 -3.59 -2.46 17.81
CA LYS A 212 -2.31 -1.86 18.21
C LYS A 212 -2.57 -0.50 18.90
N PRO A 213 -1.87 -0.19 20.00
CA PRO A 213 -2.04 1.10 20.68
C PRO A 213 -1.83 2.28 19.72
N GLY A 214 -2.77 3.23 19.72
CA GLY A 214 -2.70 4.41 18.85
C GLY A 214 -2.94 4.13 17.35
N ALA A 215 -3.53 2.98 16.98
CA ALA A 215 -3.86 2.68 15.60
C ALA A 215 -4.75 3.76 14.96
N VAL A 216 -4.32 4.28 13.81
CA VAL A 216 -5.05 5.26 13.00
C VAL A 216 -5.51 4.56 11.73
N HIS A 217 -6.79 4.68 11.43
CA HIS A 217 -7.36 4.05 10.26
C HIS A 217 -7.43 5.03 9.10
N VAL A 218 -7.03 4.61 7.91
CA VAL A 218 -6.85 5.52 6.78
C VAL A 218 -7.59 5.02 5.55
N VAL A 219 -8.61 5.75 5.11
CA VAL A 219 -9.30 5.53 3.84
C VAL A 219 -8.82 6.58 2.83
N SER A 220 -8.71 6.22 1.56
CA SER A 220 -8.40 7.19 0.52
C SER A 220 -9.38 7.11 -0.64
N ARG A 221 -9.59 8.23 -1.34
CA ARG A 221 -10.31 8.26 -2.63
C ARG A 221 -11.70 7.61 -2.57
N TRP A 222 -12.40 7.81 -1.46
CA TRP A 222 -13.83 7.50 -1.35
C TRP A 222 -14.60 8.36 -2.35
N LYS A 223 -15.26 7.72 -3.33
CA LYS A 223 -16.08 8.41 -4.34
C LYS A 223 -17.53 7.94 -4.36
N PRO A 224 -18.52 8.86 -4.35
CA PRO A 224 -18.38 10.29 -3.99
C PRO A 224 -18.25 10.44 -2.47
N PHE A 225 -17.24 11.20 -2.00
CA PHE A 225 -17.18 11.67 -0.61
C PHE A 225 -17.66 13.12 -0.50
N ARG A 226 -18.64 13.35 0.37
CA ARG A 226 -19.16 14.65 0.83
C ARG A 226 -19.56 14.48 2.30
N PRO A 227 -18.90 15.13 3.27
CA PRO A 227 -19.18 14.97 4.70
C PRO A 227 -20.65 15.12 5.05
N GLU A 228 -21.34 16.06 4.39
CA GLU A 228 -22.75 16.40 4.62
C GLU A 228 -23.70 15.25 4.27
N THR A 229 -23.34 14.40 3.32
CA THR A 229 -24.17 13.27 2.87
C THR A 229 -23.60 11.90 3.22
N CYS A 230 -22.34 11.85 3.65
CA CYS A 230 -21.64 10.63 4.05
C CYS A 230 -21.58 10.40 5.56
N GLY A 231 -22.19 11.27 6.38
CA GLY A 231 -22.18 11.18 7.85
C GLY A 231 -22.54 9.78 8.38
N GLY A 232 -23.64 9.19 7.88
CA GLY A 232 -24.04 7.84 8.30
C GLY A 232 -23.03 6.74 7.95
N TYR A 233 -22.22 6.89 6.89
CA TYR A 233 -21.14 5.96 6.60
C TYR A 233 -19.92 6.20 7.49
N LEU A 234 -19.60 7.46 7.81
CA LEU A 234 -18.52 7.79 8.76
C LEU A 234 -18.79 7.18 10.14
N GLU A 235 -20.02 7.33 10.65
CA GLU A 235 -20.45 6.72 11.91
C GLU A 235 -20.32 5.19 11.89
N ARG A 236 -20.75 4.55 10.80
CA ARG A 236 -20.60 3.09 10.62
C ARG A 236 -19.13 2.68 10.58
N LEU A 237 -18.28 3.44 9.90
CA LEU A 237 -16.83 3.19 9.86
C LEU A 237 -16.19 3.31 11.25
N LEU A 238 -16.54 4.35 12.02
CA LEU A 238 -16.06 4.50 13.40
C LEU A 238 -16.51 3.34 14.29
N ARG A 239 -17.76 2.88 14.12
CA ARG A 239 -18.28 1.71 14.84
C ARG A 239 -17.48 0.44 14.51
N VAL A 240 -17.24 0.13 13.24
CA VAL A 240 -16.47 -1.07 12.88
C VAL A 240 -15.01 -0.98 13.36
N ILE A 241 -14.43 0.21 13.40
CA ILE A 241 -13.09 0.45 13.97
C ILE A 241 -13.08 0.13 15.47
N ALA A 242 -14.08 0.61 16.22
CA ALA A 242 -14.23 0.32 17.64
C ALA A 242 -14.42 -1.19 17.87
N GLU A 243 -15.31 -1.84 17.11
CA GLU A 243 -15.60 -3.28 17.18
C GLU A 243 -14.40 -4.14 16.76
N ALA A 244 -13.52 -3.63 15.89
CA ALA A 244 -12.26 -4.29 15.55
C ALA A 244 -11.25 -4.31 16.72
N GLY A 245 -11.50 -3.51 17.76
CA GLY A 245 -10.74 -3.47 19.01
C GLY A 245 -9.85 -2.25 19.18
N ALA A 246 -10.05 -1.18 18.39
CA ALA A 246 -9.34 0.07 18.59
C ALA A 246 -9.76 0.74 19.90
N ALA A 247 -8.81 1.00 20.81
CA ALA A 247 -9.08 1.65 22.09
C ALA A 247 -9.56 3.11 21.95
N THR A 248 -9.06 3.80 20.91
CA THR A 248 -9.49 5.16 20.55
C THR A 248 -9.70 5.20 19.04
N PRO A 249 -10.94 4.98 18.56
CA PRO A 249 -11.23 5.03 17.13
C PRO A 249 -10.81 6.36 16.50
N ARG A 250 -9.95 6.31 15.50
CA ARG A 250 -9.54 7.46 14.69
C ARG A 250 -9.56 7.08 13.22
N LEU A 251 -10.19 7.93 12.42
CA LEU A 251 -10.30 7.79 10.97
C LEU A 251 -9.70 9.01 10.28
N VAL A 252 -8.76 8.78 9.38
CA VAL A 252 -8.27 9.78 8.43
C VAL A 252 -8.79 9.46 7.05
N VAL A 253 -9.45 10.44 6.42
CA VAL A 253 -9.86 10.37 5.01
C VAL A 253 -8.84 11.13 4.19
N ILE A 254 -8.20 10.50 3.21
CA ILE A 254 -7.34 11.17 2.24
C ILE A 254 -8.14 11.43 0.96
N ASP A 255 -8.47 12.69 0.72
CA ASP A 255 -9.11 13.15 -0.51
C ASP A 255 -8.08 13.80 -1.44
N MET A 256 -8.16 13.43 -2.71
CA MET A 256 -7.22 13.87 -3.75
C MET A 256 -7.98 14.46 -4.94
N GLU A 257 -9.20 14.96 -4.72
CA GLU A 257 -10.00 15.60 -5.76
C GLU A 257 -9.86 17.12 -5.70
N PRO A 258 -9.71 17.81 -6.86
CA PRO A 258 -9.40 19.24 -6.90
C PRO A 258 -10.54 20.16 -6.44
N ASP A 259 -11.80 19.74 -6.60
CA ASP A 259 -12.94 20.66 -6.53
C ASP A 259 -13.82 20.48 -5.28
N LYS A 260 -13.30 19.80 -4.25
CA LYS A 260 -14.10 19.47 -3.06
C LYS A 260 -13.72 20.28 -1.82
N PHE A 261 -12.43 20.42 -1.57
CA PHE A 261 -11.89 21.05 -0.37
C PHE A 261 -10.66 21.87 -0.73
N SER A 262 -10.38 22.91 0.04
CA SER A 262 -9.08 23.57 -0.06
C SER A 262 -7.97 22.59 0.39
N PRO A 263 -6.77 22.63 -0.23
CA PRO A 263 -5.69 21.76 0.20
C PRO A 263 -5.33 21.96 1.68
N GLY A 264 -5.16 20.87 2.43
CA GLY A 264 -4.77 20.88 3.85
C GLY A 264 -5.61 19.96 4.74
N LEU A 265 -5.59 20.25 6.03
CA LEU A 265 -6.30 19.50 7.07
C LEU A 265 -7.67 20.10 7.37
N HIS A 266 -8.68 19.24 7.43
CA HIS A 266 -10.05 19.59 7.81
C HIS A 266 -10.53 18.65 8.89
N ARG A 267 -10.84 19.18 10.07
CA ARG A 267 -11.43 18.39 11.15
C ARG A 267 -12.94 18.25 10.90
N LEU A 268 -13.40 17.02 10.68
CA LEU A 268 -14.83 16.73 10.44
C LEU A 268 -15.56 16.40 11.75
N SER A 269 -14.88 15.68 12.66
CA SER A 269 -15.33 15.44 14.04
C SER A 269 -14.11 15.32 14.98
N GLU A 270 -14.28 14.87 16.22
CA GLU A 270 -13.13 14.60 17.09
C GLU A 270 -12.30 13.39 16.63
N GLU A 271 -12.96 12.42 16.01
CA GLU A 271 -12.42 11.14 15.58
C GLU A 271 -12.09 11.10 14.08
N VAL A 272 -12.63 12.04 13.29
CA VAL A 272 -12.49 12.08 11.84
C VAL A 272 -11.75 13.32 11.37
N THR A 273 -10.60 13.12 10.73
CA THR A 273 -9.84 14.16 10.03
C THR A 273 -9.79 13.88 8.54
N LEU A 274 -9.95 14.91 7.72
CA LEU A 274 -9.77 14.86 6.28
C LEU A 274 -8.44 15.53 5.91
N VAL A 275 -7.62 14.82 5.15
CA VAL A 275 -6.43 15.34 4.46
C VAL A 275 -6.83 15.57 2.99
N SER A 276 -6.93 16.82 2.57
CA SER A 276 -7.19 17.17 1.16
C SER A 276 -5.92 17.58 0.45
N ARG A 277 -5.48 16.78 -0.52
CA ARG A 277 -4.32 17.05 -1.37
C ARG A 277 -4.64 16.64 -2.81
N PRO A 278 -5.24 17.52 -3.62
CA PRO A 278 -5.51 17.24 -5.03
C PRO A 278 -4.27 16.78 -5.77
N TYR A 279 -4.42 15.84 -6.70
CA TYR A 279 -3.31 15.42 -7.55
C TYR A 279 -2.75 16.59 -8.36
N PRO A 280 -1.42 16.66 -8.57
CA PRO A 280 -0.85 17.54 -9.57
C PRO A 280 -1.43 17.23 -10.96
N GLU A 281 -1.46 18.22 -11.85
CA GLU A 281 -1.95 18.02 -13.21
C GLU A 281 -1.12 16.95 -13.95
N GLY A 282 -1.80 16.01 -14.60
CA GLY A 282 -1.16 14.93 -15.35
C GLY A 282 -0.47 13.85 -14.51
N TYR A 283 -0.48 13.96 -13.18
CA TYR A 283 0.19 13.01 -12.29
C TYR A 283 -0.62 11.72 -12.09
N SER A 284 0.07 10.59 -12.20
CA SER A 284 -0.43 9.27 -11.86
C SER A 284 0.36 8.67 -10.68
N TRP A 285 -0.29 8.56 -9.53
CA TRP A 285 0.32 8.04 -8.29
C TRP A 285 0.90 6.63 -8.41
N SER A 286 0.39 5.82 -9.36
CA SER A 286 0.87 4.45 -9.59
C SER A 286 1.99 4.38 -10.63
N ALA A 287 2.32 5.49 -11.31
CA ALA A 287 3.36 5.53 -12.34
C ALA A 287 4.73 5.86 -11.72
N ILE A 288 5.68 4.94 -11.88
CA ILE A 288 7.03 5.06 -11.30
C ILE A 288 7.82 6.30 -11.69
N LYS A 289 7.54 6.85 -12.86
CA LYS A 289 8.15 8.09 -13.32
C LYS A 289 7.56 9.31 -12.59
N ASP A 290 6.27 9.26 -12.30
CA ASP A 290 5.53 10.41 -11.78
C ASP A 290 5.82 10.60 -10.28
N TYR A 291 5.75 9.54 -9.47
CA TYR A 291 6.06 9.66 -8.03
C TYR A 291 7.55 9.80 -7.71
N ASN A 292 8.44 9.57 -8.68
CA ASN A 292 9.87 9.91 -8.56
C ASN A 292 10.22 11.26 -9.22
N SER A 293 9.24 11.96 -9.81
CA SER A 293 9.42 13.33 -10.30
C SER A 293 9.49 14.32 -9.13
N PRO A 294 10.05 15.54 -9.34
CA PRO A 294 10.08 16.56 -8.28
C PRO A 294 8.68 16.90 -7.76
N ALA A 295 7.71 17.07 -8.67
CA ALA A 295 6.32 17.37 -8.30
C ALA A 295 5.66 16.22 -7.54
N GLY A 296 5.95 14.97 -7.93
CA GLY A 296 5.43 13.78 -7.25
C GLY A 296 5.97 13.62 -5.84
N VAL A 297 7.28 13.78 -5.65
CA VAL A 297 7.90 13.69 -4.32
C VAL A 297 7.42 14.83 -3.42
N GLU A 298 7.34 16.06 -3.92
CA GLU A 298 6.81 17.19 -3.15
C GLU A 298 5.36 16.95 -2.72
N TRP A 299 4.52 16.52 -3.66
CA TRP A 299 3.12 16.25 -3.39
C TRP A 299 2.94 15.14 -2.37
N GLU A 300 3.59 13.98 -2.55
CA GLU A 300 3.47 12.88 -1.58
C GLU A 300 4.02 13.28 -0.21
N ARG A 301 5.12 14.03 -0.15
CA ARG A 301 5.65 14.58 1.10
C ARG A 301 4.59 15.41 1.82
N SER A 302 3.89 16.28 1.09
CA SER A 302 2.82 17.12 1.67
C SER A 302 1.62 16.31 2.18
N VAL A 303 1.32 15.15 1.57
CA VAL A 303 0.30 14.21 2.07
C VAL A 303 0.77 13.57 3.38
N ILE A 304 2.03 13.14 3.42
CA ILE A 304 2.64 12.50 4.59
C ILE A 304 2.72 13.46 5.78
N GLN A 305 3.17 14.69 5.54
CA GLN A 305 3.26 15.71 6.59
C GLN A 305 1.89 16.05 7.17
N ASP A 306 0.87 16.21 6.32
CA ASP A 306 -0.50 16.42 6.78
C ASP A 306 -1.03 15.22 7.55
N LEU A 307 -0.76 13.99 7.08
CA LEU A 307 -1.19 12.78 7.78
C LEU A 307 -0.57 12.69 9.18
N LEU A 308 0.72 13.01 9.34
CA LEU A 308 1.39 13.06 10.65
C LEU A 308 0.78 14.14 11.54
N ALA A 309 0.55 15.34 11.01
CA ALA A 309 -0.08 16.44 11.74
C ALA A 309 -1.55 16.15 12.14
N ALA A 310 -2.28 15.35 11.36
CA ALA A 310 -3.66 14.94 11.66
C ALA A 310 -3.76 14.02 12.89
N VAL A 311 -2.64 13.40 13.30
CA VAL A 311 -2.61 12.39 14.36
C VAL A 311 -1.70 12.75 15.53
N ALA A 312 -0.97 13.87 15.42
CA ALA A 312 -0.23 14.49 16.52
C ALA A 312 -1.17 14.88 17.67
#